data_AF-A0A653BJM5-F1
#
_entry.id   AF-A0A653BJM5-F1
#
_cell.length_a   1.000
_cell.length_b   1.000
_cell.length_c   1.000
_cell.angle_alpha   90.00
_cell.angle_beta   90.00
_cell.angle_gamma   90.00
#
_symmetry.space_group_name_H-M   'P 1'
#
loop_
_entity.id
_entity.type
_entity.pdbx_description
1 polymer ?
#
loop_
_entity_poly.entity_id
_entity_poly.type
_entity_poly.pdbx_seq_one_letter_code
_entity_poly.pdbx_strand_id
1 'polypeptide(L)'
;MLRNILHEGQLEKRIQYMIEVMFQIRKDGFKDHAAVIEELDIVEEEDQFTHLITLDDVKQADSEDILNVFKFDEKYEENEGKYISLSKEILQSDIESDSGSEESGEEESDDDENEDGPKEASKIIDRTETNLITLRRTIYLTIQSSLDFEECAHKLLKMELKPGQEIELCHMFLDCCAEQRTYEKFYGLLAQRFCQINKTYIEPFQQIFKDTYATTHRLDANRLRNVSKFFAHLLFTDAIGWEVLDIMKLNEEDTNSSSRIFIKILFQELAEYMGMGKLNARLKDE
;
A
#
# COMPACT_ATOMS: atom_id res chain seq x y z
N MET A 1 -20.34 19.08 41.88
CA MET A 1 -19.50 18.66 43.01
C MET A 1 -18.02 19.01 42.80
N LEU A 2 -17.31 18.43 41.82
CA LEU A 2 -15.86 18.68 41.63
C LEU A 2 -15.49 20.15 41.33
N ARG A 3 -16.33 20.89 40.61
CA ARG A 3 -16.13 22.34 40.38
C ARG A 3 -16.18 23.15 41.67
N ASN A 4 -17.06 22.78 42.60
CA ASN A 4 -17.19 23.47 43.89
C ASN A 4 -15.98 23.14 44.77
N ILE A 5 -15.51 21.89 44.73
CA ILE A 5 -14.28 21.46 45.42
C ILE A 5 -13.07 22.28 44.94
N LEU A 6 -12.97 22.54 43.63
CA LEU A 6 -11.88 23.34 43.04
C LEU A 6 -11.91 24.83 43.46
N HIS A 7 -13.10 25.43 43.59
CA HIS A 7 -13.25 26.86 43.87
C HIS A 7 -13.41 27.21 45.36
N GLU A 8 -14.01 26.32 46.16
CA GLU A 8 -14.35 26.56 47.57
C GLU A 8 -13.46 25.76 48.53
N GLY A 9 -12.74 24.75 48.04
CA GLY A 9 -11.86 23.90 48.85
C GLY A 9 -10.43 24.43 48.96
N GLN A 10 -9.83 24.34 50.14
CA GLN A 10 -8.38 24.45 50.30
C GLN A 10 -7.74 23.11 49.88
N LEU A 11 -7.20 23.08 48.66
CA LEU A 11 -6.63 21.86 48.06
C LEU A 11 -5.11 21.94 47.97
N GLU A 12 -4.47 20.78 48.11
CA GLU A 12 -3.07 20.61 47.74
C GLU A 12 -2.90 20.73 46.22
N LYS A 13 -1.79 21.32 45.76
CA LYS A 13 -1.50 21.55 44.33
C LYS A 13 -1.68 20.30 43.47
N ARG A 14 -1.29 19.12 43.98
CA ARG A 14 -1.46 17.84 43.26
C ARG A 14 -2.93 17.54 42.94
N ILE A 15 -3.82 17.70 43.92
CA ILE A 15 -5.25 17.42 43.77
C ILE A 15 -5.89 18.45 42.84
N GLN A 16 -5.47 19.71 42.95
CA GLN A 16 -5.90 20.77 42.04
C GLN A 16 -5.57 20.43 40.58
N TYR A 17 -4.33 20.04 40.27
CA TYR A 17 -3.92 19.64 38.93
C TYR A 17 -4.71 18.43 38.41
N MET A 18 -4.99 17.43 39.25
CA MET A 18 -5.78 16.26 38.83
C MET A 18 -7.20 16.64 38.40
N ILE A 19 -7.85 17.55 39.14
CA ILE A 19 -9.20 18.03 38.81
C ILE A 19 -9.18 18.88 37.53
N GLU A 20 -8.17 19.73 37.36
CA GLU A 20 -7.98 20.54 36.16
C GLU A 20 -7.77 19.67 34.91
N VAL A 21 -6.96 18.62 35.00
CA VAL A 21 -6.77 17.63 33.92
C VAL A 21 -8.09 16.96 33.55
N MET A 22 -8.89 16.56 34.54
CA MET A 22 -10.21 15.97 34.29
C MET A 22 -11.15 16.93 33.55
N PHE A 23 -11.12 18.23 33.89
CA PHE A 23 -11.89 19.24 33.15
C PHE A 23 -11.39 19.44 31.73
N GLN A 24 -10.07 19.34 31.51
CA GLN A 24 -9.48 19.42 30.18
C GLN A 24 -9.89 18.21 29.33
N ILE A 25 -9.83 16.99 29.87
CA ILE A 25 -10.32 15.76 29.20
C ILE A 25 -11.78 15.91 28.77
N ARG A 26 -12.63 16.43 29.67
CA ARG A 26 -14.04 16.69 29.35
C ARG A 26 -14.20 17.75 28.27
N LYS A 27 -13.41 18.81 28.29
CA LYS A 27 -13.43 19.89 27.28
C LYS A 27 -13.00 19.37 25.91
N ASP A 28 -12.05 18.45 25.89
CA ASP A 28 -11.56 17.81 24.67
C ASP A 28 -12.49 16.68 24.19
N GLY A 29 -13.55 16.36 24.93
CA GLY A 29 -14.58 15.40 24.54
C GLY A 29 -14.14 13.94 24.67
N PHE A 30 -13.26 13.62 25.62
CA PHE A 30 -12.79 12.25 25.88
C PHE A 30 -12.08 11.57 24.69
N LYS A 31 -11.45 12.33 23.81
CA LYS A 31 -10.77 11.81 22.60
C LYS A 31 -9.79 10.67 22.87
N ASP A 32 -9.00 10.77 23.94
CA ASP A 32 -8.01 9.75 24.33
C ASP A 32 -8.58 8.67 25.28
N HIS A 33 -9.89 8.74 25.55
CA HIS A 33 -10.60 7.88 26.49
C HIS A 33 -11.91 7.38 25.86
N ALA A 34 -11.78 6.66 24.74
CA ALA A 34 -12.91 6.01 24.08
C ALA A 34 -13.62 5.06 25.06
N ALA A 35 -14.95 5.00 24.99
CA ALA A 35 -15.78 4.16 25.87
C ALA A 35 -15.54 2.67 25.61
N VAL A 36 -15.41 2.29 24.33
CA VAL A 36 -15.03 0.97 23.86
C VAL A 36 -13.96 1.18 22.79
N ILE A 37 -12.89 0.39 22.83
CA ILE A 37 -11.86 0.38 21.79
C ILE A 37 -12.44 -0.38 20.59
N GLU A 38 -12.24 0.12 19.37
CA GLU A 38 -12.85 -0.46 18.15
C GLU A 38 -12.56 -1.97 17.99
N GLU A 39 -11.36 -2.42 18.33
CA GLU A 39 -10.98 -3.84 18.30
C GLU A 39 -11.71 -4.72 19.34
N LEU A 40 -12.31 -4.11 20.36
CA LEU A 40 -13.03 -4.80 21.44
C LEU A 40 -14.56 -4.76 21.27
N ASP A 41 -15.07 -4.07 20.23
CA ASP A 41 -16.50 -3.96 19.95
C ASP A 41 -16.99 -5.15 19.10
N ILE A 42 -17.10 -6.31 19.74
CA ILE A 42 -17.38 -7.60 19.09
C ILE A 42 -18.79 -8.13 19.33
N VAL A 43 -19.55 -7.53 20.26
CA VAL A 43 -20.87 -8.01 20.67
C VAL A 43 -21.92 -6.99 20.23
N GLU A 44 -22.89 -7.43 19.43
CA GLU A 44 -24.00 -6.59 18.99
C GLU A 44 -24.83 -6.09 20.17
N GLU A 45 -25.37 -4.86 20.08
CA GLU A 45 -26.09 -4.22 21.19
C GLU A 45 -27.32 -5.03 21.66
N GLU A 46 -27.95 -5.79 20.75
CA GLU A 46 -29.12 -6.63 21.05
C GLU A 46 -28.76 -7.86 21.91
N ASP A 47 -27.51 -8.32 21.83
CA ASP A 47 -27.00 -9.51 22.55
C ASP A 47 -26.32 -9.13 23.88
N GLN A 48 -26.17 -7.84 24.18
CA GLN A 48 -25.50 -7.37 25.40
C GLN A 48 -26.42 -7.48 26.63
N PHE A 49 -26.02 -8.31 27.59
CA PHE A 49 -26.69 -8.40 28.90
C PHE A 49 -26.06 -7.44 29.93
N THR A 50 -26.74 -6.33 30.21
CA THR A 50 -26.28 -5.35 31.22
C THR A 50 -26.77 -5.73 32.62
N HIS A 51 -25.86 -6.15 33.48
CA HIS A 51 -26.16 -6.47 34.88
C HIS A 51 -26.25 -5.19 35.75
N LEU A 52 -27.37 -5.00 36.44
CA LEU A 52 -27.57 -3.89 37.38
C LEU A 52 -27.15 -4.31 38.79
N ILE A 53 -25.87 -4.12 39.12
CA ILE A 53 -25.30 -4.46 40.42
C ILE A 53 -24.91 -3.18 41.16
N THR A 54 -25.39 -2.99 42.39
CA THR A 54 -25.00 -1.84 43.22
C THR A 54 -23.79 -2.15 44.09
N LEU A 55 -23.07 -1.11 44.54
CA LEU A 55 -21.89 -1.26 45.40
C LEU A 55 -22.20 -1.91 46.76
N ASP A 56 -23.44 -1.80 47.25
CA ASP A 56 -23.84 -2.44 48.50
C ASP A 56 -24.24 -3.91 48.29
N ASP A 57 -24.73 -4.25 47.09
CA ASP A 57 -24.97 -5.64 46.68
C ASP A 57 -23.64 -6.40 46.54
N VAL A 58 -22.61 -5.78 45.97
CA VAL A 58 -21.27 -6.40 45.85
C VAL A 58 -20.68 -6.79 47.21
N LYS A 59 -20.96 -6.04 48.28
CA LYS A 59 -20.49 -6.38 49.63
C LYS A 59 -21.21 -7.60 50.22
N GLN A 60 -22.40 -7.92 49.70
CA GLN A 60 -23.24 -9.02 50.15
C GLN A 60 -23.21 -10.22 49.18
N ALA A 61 -22.73 -10.01 47.96
CA ALA A 61 -22.57 -11.03 46.95
C ALA A 61 -21.49 -12.04 47.36
N ASP A 62 -21.79 -13.31 47.18
CA ASP A 62 -20.81 -14.38 47.29
C ASP A 62 -19.89 -14.32 46.06
N SER A 63 -18.57 -14.33 46.29
CA SER A 63 -17.58 -14.39 45.22
C SER A 63 -17.49 -15.76 44.57
N GLU A 64 -18.09 -16.79 45.18
CA GLU A 64 -18.08 -18.18 44.73
C GLU A 64 -16.66 -18.70 44.43
N ASP A 65 -15.65 -18.23 45.18
CA ASP A 65 -14.23 -18.52 44.94
C ASP A 65 -13.91 -20.02 44.89
N ILE A 66 -14.76 -20.85 45.50
CA ILE A 66 -14.63 -22.30 45.51
C ILE A 66 -14.79 -22.94 44.12
N LEU A 67 -15.45 -22.28 43.17
CA LEU A 67 -15.58 -22.73 41.78
C LEU A 67 -14.24 -22.76 41.05
N ASN A 68 -13.24 -22.00 41.52
CA ASN A 68 -11.88 -22.00 40.96
C ASN A 68 -11.05 -23.23 41.40
N VAL A 69 -11.54 -24.04 42.34
CA VAL A 69 -10.83 -25.21 42.87
C VAL A 69 -11.41 -26.48 42.26
N PHE A 70 -10.54 -27.31 41.66
CA PHE A 70 -10.97 -28.57 41.08
C PHE A 70 -11.61 -29.48 42.14
N LYS A 71 -12.82 -29.93 41.86
CA LYS A 71 -13.59 -30.83 42.72
C LYS A 71 -14.22 -31.91 41.84
N PHE A 72 -14.29 -33.11 42.38
CA PHE A 72 -15.00 -34.20 41.71
C PHE A 72 -16.49 -33.89 41.58
N ASP A 73 -17.00 -33.99 40.35
CA ASP A 73 -18.43 -33.84 40.03
C ASP A 73 -19.04 -35.23 39.76
N GLU A 74 -19.99 -35.62 40.60
CA GLU A 74 -20.74 -36.87 40.45
C GLU A 74 -21.62 -36.89 39.19
N LYS A 75 -21.96 -35.70 38.64
CA LYS A 75 -22.80 -35.53 37.44
C LYS A 75 -22.02 -35.05 36.22
N TYR A 76 -20.71 -35.31 36.21
CA TYR A 76 -19.82 -34.87 35.14
C TYR A 76 -20.37 -35.20 33.74
N GLU A 77 -20.78 -36.46 33.49
CA GLU A 77 -21.29 -36.88 32.19
C GLU A 77 -22.54 -36.10 31.73
N GLU A 78 -23.46 -35.77 32.65
CA GLU A 78 -24.65 -34.99 32.32
C GLU A 78 -24.34 -33.51 32.06
N ASN A 79 -23.44 -32.92 32.85
CA ASN A 79 -23.07 -31.50 32.74
C ASN A 79 -22.22 -31.25 31.48
N GLU A 80 -21.32 -32.18 31.15
CA GLU A 80 -20.51 -32.13 29.93
C GLU A 80 -21.41 -32.19 28.68
N GLY A 81 -22.41 -33.09 28.66
CA GLY A 81 -23.36 -33.17 27.56
C GLY A 81 -24.17 -31.87 27.35
N LYS A 82 -24.59 -31.22 28.44
CA LYS A 82 -25.27 -29.91 28.37
C LYS A 82 -24.35 -28.81 27.86
N TYR A 83 -23.09 -28.79 28.30
CA TYR A 83 -22.11 -27.82 27.84
C TYR A 83 -21.84 -27.96 26.34
N ILE A 84 -21.62 -29.18 25.85
CA ILE A 84 -21.40 -29.46 24.42
C ILE A 84 -22.61 -29.01 23.58
N SER A 85 -23.82 -29.25 24.07
CA SER A 85 -25.05 -28.82 23.38
C SER A 85 -25.12 -27.29 23.28
N LEU A 86 -24.84 -26.58 24.39
CA LEU A 86 -24.84 -25.13 24.44
C LEU A 86 -23.70 -24.52 23.59
N SER A 87 -22.52 -25.12 23.56
CA SER A 87 -21.40 -24.63 22.76
C SER A 87 -21.69 -24.71 21.26
N LYS A 88 -22.36 -25.78 20.81
CA LYS A 88 -22.78 -25.93 19.42
C LYS A 88 -23.83 -24.90 19.01
N GLU A 89 -24.78 -24.61 19.90
CA GLU A 89 -25.81 -23.59 19.68
C GLU A 89 -25.20 -22.19 19.51
N ILE A 90 -24.25 -21.82 20.38
CA ILE A 90 -23.65 -20.47 20.38
C ILE A 90 -22.70 -20.27 19.19
N LEU A 91 -21.85 -21.26 18.89
CA LEU A 91 -20.79 -21.11 17.89
C LEU A 91 -21.27 -21.37 16.45
N GLN A 92 -22.52 -21.82 16.26
CA GLN A 92 -23.15 -22.15 14.97
C GLN A 92 -22.22 -22.91 14.01
N SER A 93 -21.32 -23.70 14.57
CA SER A 93 -20.33 -24.48 13.85
C SER A 93 -20.58 -25.92 14.21
N ASP A 94 -20.67 -26.76 13.19
CA ASP A 94 -20.38 -28.19 13.32
C ASP A 94 -18.91 -28.31 13.71
N ILE A 95 -18.62 -28.01 14.97
CA ILE A 95 -17.41 -28.45 15.62
C ILE A 95 -17.63 -29.95 15.74
N GLU A 96 -17.20 -30.66 14.70
CA GLU A 96 -16.72 -32.03 14.83
C GLU A 96 -15.73 -32.00 15.98
N SER A 97 -16.24 -32.33 17.16
CA SER A 97 -15.44 -32.65 18.31
C SER A 97 -14.58 -33.83 17.88
N ASP A 98 -13.34 -33.53 17.48
CA ASP A 98 -12.25 -34.48 17.29
C ASP A 98 -11.95 -35.14 18.65
N SER A 99 -12.83 -36.07 18.99
CA SER A 99 -12.71 -37.03 20.07
C SER A 99 -12.58 -38.40 19.43
N GLY A 100 -11.45 -38.61 18.75
CA GLY A 100 -10.70 -39.87 18.66
C GLY A 100 -11.49 -41.19 18.70
N SER A 101 -12.33 -41.45 17.72
CA SER A 101 -12.80 -42.81 17.42
C SER A 101 -12.78 -43.07 15.92
N GLU A 102 -11.75 -43.80 15.49
CA GLU A 102 -11.66 -44.44 14.18
C GLU A 102 -12.82 -45.43 14.00
N GLU A 103 -13.71 -45.22 13.02
CA GLU A 103 -14.31 -46.30 12.22
C GLU A 103 -15.00 -45.79 10.95
N SER A 104 -14.36 -46.09 9.81
CA SER A 104 -14.93 -46.64 8.57
C SER A 104 -16.28 -46.11 8.03
N GLY A 105 -16.16 -45.29 6.97
CA GLY A 105 -16.79 -45.46 5.65
C GLY A 105 -18.31 -45.65 5.53
N GLU A 106 -18.97 -44.72 4.84
CA GLU A 106 -19.61 -44.94 3.52
C GLU A 106 -20.25 -43.62 3.03
N GLU A 107 -19.94 -43.25 1.78
CA GLU A 107 -20.69 -42.26 1.02
C GLU A 107 -22.06 -42.86 0.66
N GLU A 108 -23.14 -42.07 0.71
CA GLU A 108 -24.02 -41.82 -0.45
C GLU A 108 -25.11 -40.79 -0.11
N SER A 109 -25.38 -40.00 -1.15
CA SER A 109 -26.22 -38.82 -1.32
C SER A 109 -27.71 -39.00 -0.96
N ASP A 110 -28.38 -37.90 -0.62
CA ASP A 110 -29.57 -37.47 -1.37
C ASP A 110 -29.92 -35.98 -1.12
N ASP A 111 -30.25 -35.32 -2.23
CA ASP A 111 -30.66 -33.93 -2.44
C ASP A 111 -31.92 -33.53 -1.64
N ASP A 112 -32.00 -32.28 -1.17
CA ASP A 112 -32.79 -31.23 -1.84
C ASP A 112 -32.91 -29.94 -1.02
N GLU A 113 -32.63 -28.84 -1.73
CA GLU A 113 -33.24 -27.50 -1.62
C GLU A 113 -33.39 -26.84 -0.24
N ASN A 114 -32.53 -25.84 0.04
CA ASN A 114 -32.89 -24.42 0.22
C ASN A 114 -31.77 -23.69 0.97
N GLU A 115 -30.79 -23.12 0.26
CA GLU A 115 -29.93 -22.08 0.83
C GLU A 115 -29.94 -20.84 -0.06
N ASP A 116 -30.88 -19.96 0.27
CA ASP A 116 -30.82 -18.54 -0.03
C ASP A 116 -29.85 -17.89 0.99
N GLY A 117 -28.56 -18.16 0.82
CA GLY A 117 -27.45 -17.56 1.58
C GLY A 117 -26.68 -16.57 0.70
N PRO A 118 -26.18 -15.43 1.24
CA PRO A 118 -25.61 -14.36 0.44
C PRO A 118 -24.38 -14.88 -0.30
N LYS A 119 -24.49 -14.99 -1.63
CA LYS A 119 -23.36 -15.30 -2.52
C LYS A 119 -22.23 -14.33 -2.20
N GLU A 120 -21.19 -14.81 -1.52
CA GLU A 120 -19.88 -14.17 -1.57
C GLU A 120 -19.58 -13.95 -3.06
N ALA A 121 -19.59 -12.69 -3.49
CA ALA A 121 -19.40 -12.34 -4.87
C ALA A 121 -18.08 -12.95 -5.32
N SER A 122 -18.14 -14.01 -6.12
CA SER A 122 -16.99 -14.69 -6.68
C SER A 122 -16.10 -13.63 -7.31
N LYS A 123 -14.95 -13.39 -6.68
CA LYS A 123 -14.06 -12.26 -6.95
C LYS A 123 -13.66 -12.34 -8.43
N ILE A 124 -14.27 -11.50 -9.27
CA ILE A 124 -14.06 -11.55 -10.72
C ILE A 124 -12.60 -11.20 -10.99
N ILE A 125 -11.81 -12.19 -11.42
CA ILE A 125 -10.41 -11.98 -11.79
C ILE A 125 -10.40 -11.44 -13.22
N ASP A 126 -10.28 -10.12 -13.35
CA ASP A 126 -10.16 -9.47 -14.64
C ASP A 126 -8.76 -9.71 -15.26
N ARG A 127 -8.71 -10.44 -16.37
CA ARG A 127 -7.50 -10.68 -17.17
C ARG A 127 -7.37 -9.75 -18.38
N THR A 128 -8.26 -8.78 -18.54
CA THR A 128 -8.34 -7.96 -19.77
C THR A 128 -7.48 -6.69 -19.72
N GLU A 129 -6.83 -6.39 -18.59
CA GLU A 129 -5.96 -5.21 -18.38
C GLU A 129 -6.58 -3.87 -18.80
N THR A 130 -7.91 -3.80 -18.87
CA THR A 130 -8.66 -2.64 -19.42
C THR A 130 -8.36 -1.35 -18.66
N ASN A 131 -8.16 -1.43 -17.35
CA ASN A 131 -7.80 -0.30 -16.49
C ASN A 131 -6.42 0.27 -16.84
N LEU A 132 -5.43 -0.58 -17.14
CA LEU A 132 -4.08 -0.13 -17.54
C LEU A 132 -4.11 0.54 -18.91
N ILE A 133 -4.83 -0.04 -19.87
CA ILE A 133 -4.99 0.54 -21.21
C ILE A 133 -5.67 1.91 -21.13
N THR A 134 -6.69 2.04 -20.28
CA THR A 134 -7.40 3.32 -20.06
C THR A 134 -6.48 4.36 -19.44
N LEU A 135 -5.65 3.96 -18.46
CA LEU A 135 -4.64 4.84 -17.87
C LEU A 135 -3.63 5.32 -18.93
N ARG A 136 -3.04 4.40 -19.69
CA ARG A 136 -2.09 4.71 -20.78
C ARG A 136 -2.69 5.70 -21.78
N ARG A 137 -3.92 5.46 -22.22
CA ARG A 137 -4.64 6.35 -23.14
C ARG A 137 -4.84 7.74 -22.54
N THR A 138 -5.19 7.81 -21.26
CA THR A 138 -5.40 9.09 -20.56
C THR A 138 -4.10 9.88 -20.45
N ILE A 139 -2.99 9.22 -20.10
CA ILE A 139 -1.66 9.84 -20.04
C ILE A 139 -1.25 10.36 -21.42
N TYR A 140 -1.37 9.51 -22.46
CA TYR A 140 -1.03 9.89 -23.83
C TYR A 140 -1.82 11.12 -24.31
N LEU A 141 -3.14 11.12 -24.11
CA LEU A 141 -3.98 12.27 -24.49
C LEU A 141 -3.64 13.54 -23.70
N THR A 142 -3.26 13.39 -22.43
CA THR A 142 -2.85 14.53 -21.59
C THR A 142 -1.52 15.13 -22.08
N ILE A 143 -0.57 14.28 -22.47
CA ILE A 143 0.70 14.71 -23.08
C ILE A 143 0.45 15.42 -24.41
N GLN A 144 -0.30 14.79 -25.32
CA GLN A 144 -0.52 15.32 -26.67
C GLN A 144 -1.39 16.59 -26.70
N SER A 145 -2.25 16.80 -25.70
CA SER A 145 -3.08 18.00 -25.59
C SER A 145 -2.39 19.17 -24.89
N SER A 146 -1.18 18.97 -24.36
CA SER A 146 -0.43 20.01 -23.67
C SER A 146 0.63 20.62 -24.59
N LEU A 147 0.80 21.94 -24.54
CA LEU A 147 1.80 22.62 -25.35
C LEU A 147 3.16 22.72 -24.65
N ASP A 148 3.12 22.98 -23.33
CA ASP A 148 4.32 23.15 -22.51
C ASP A 148 4.44 22.05 -21.45
N PHE A 149 5.68 21.73 -21.07
CA PHE A 149 5.96 20.62 -20.16
C PHE A 149 5.49 20.92 -18.73
N GLU A 150 5.51 22.18 -18.28
CA GLU A 150 4.99 22.56 -16.95
C GLU A 150 3.46 22.39 -16.88
N GLU A 151 2.76 22.76 -17.95
CA GLU A 151 1.31 22.55 -18.05
C GLU A 151 0.98 21.05 -18.03
N CYS A 152 1.71 20.25 -18.80
CA CYS A 152 1.56 18.80 -18.83
C CYS A 152 1.82 18.19 -17.45
N ALA A 153 2.94 18.55 -16.80
CA ALA A 153 3.28 18.07 -15.46
C ALA A 153 2.18 18.40 -14.45
N HIS A 154 1.67 19.62 -14.46
CA HIS A 154 0.59 20.03 -13.56
C HIS A 154 -0.72 19.27 -13.81
N LYS A 155 -1.08 18.98 -15.07
CA LYS A 155 -2.26 18.14 -15.39
C LYS A 155 -2.08 16.70 -14.92
N LEU A 156 -0.91 16.11 -15.17
CA LEU A 156 -0.61 14.73 -14.79
C LEU A 156 -0.53 14.55 -13.27
N LEU A 157 0.01 15.53 -12.53
CA LEU A 157 0.04 15.50 -11.07
C LEU A 157 -1.34 15.66 -10.42
N LYS A 158 -2.31 16.23 -11.14
CA LYS A 158 -3.72 16.27 -10.71
C LYS A 158 -4.46 14.96 -10.95
N MET A 159 -3.90 14.06 -11.76
CA MET A 159 -4.43 12.70 -11.85
C MET A 159 -4.05 11.98 -10.56
N GLU A 160 -5.04 11.61 -9.75
CA GLU A 160 -4.82 10.81 -8.55
C GLU A 160 -4.40 9.39 -8.96
N LEU A 161 -3.10 9.19 -9.14
CA LEU A 161 -2.52 7.89 -9.47
C LEU A 161 -2.60 6.97 -8.25
N LYS A 162 -2.97 5.71 -8.48
CA LYS A 162 -2.91 4.69 -7.43
C LYS A 162 -1.44 4.27 -7.22
N PRO A 163 -1.05 3.88 -6.00
CA PRO A 163 0.29 3.37 -5.74
C PRO A 163 0.65 2.23 -6.71
N GLY A 164 1.81 2.35 -7.36
CA GLY A 164 2.32 1.41 -8.37
C GLY A 164 2.07 1.84 -9.82
N GLN A 165 1.15 2.79 -10.08
CA GLN A 165 0.88 3.31 -11.42
C GLN A 165 1.94 4.34 -11.89
N GLU A 166 2.79 4.80 -10.98
CA GLU A 166 3.89 5.74 -11.27
C GLU A 166 4.91 5.14 -12.25
N ILE A 167 5.15 3.83 -12.14
CA ILE A 167 6.05 3.11 -13.05
C ILE A 167 5.50 3.16 -14.48
N GLU A 168 4.19 2.95 -14.62
CA GLU A 168 3.50 3.01 -15.91
C GLU A 168 3.53 4.43 -16.51
N LEU A 169 3.42 5.46 -15.67
CA LEU A 169 3.60 6.85 -16.10
C LEU A 169 5.01 7.09 -16.69
N CYS A 170 6.05 6.60 -16.01
CA CYS A 170 7.43 6.70 -16.50
C CYS A 170 7.64 5.95 -17.84
N HIS A 171 7.06 4.76 -17.98
CA HIS A 171 7.08 4.02 -19.26
C HIS A 171 6.40 4.80 -20.38
N MET A 172 5.20 5.35 -20.11
CA MET A 172 4.47 6.14 -21.09
C MET A 172 5.27 7.37 -21.57
N PHE A 173 6.04 8.03 -20.71
CA PHE A 173 6.88 9.16 -21.15
C PHE A 173 7.94 8.72 -22.16
N LEU A 174 8.58 7.58 -21.92
CA LEU A 174 9.59 7.03 -22.82
C LEU A 174 8.97 6.55 -24.13
N ASP A 175 7.87 5.82 -24.07
CA ASP A 175 7.20 5.27 -25.26
C ASP A 175 6.69 6.38 -26.17
N CYS A 176 6.07 7.42 -25.60
CA CYS A 176 5.65 8.60 -26.37
C CYS A 176 6.85 9.32 -27.01
N CYS A 177 7.97 9.43 -26.28
CA CYS A 177 9.20 10.02 -26.81
C CYS A 177 9.82 9.18 -27.94
N ALA A 178 9.81 7.85 -27.78
CA ALA A 178 10.37 6.91 -28.73
C ALA A 178 9.63 6.96 -30.08
N GLU A 179 8.31 7.07 -30.05
CA GLU A 179 7.46 7.02 -31.25
C GLU A 179 7.47 8.34 -32.07
N GLN A 180 8.01 9.41 -31.51
CA GLN A 180 8.08 10.70 -32.20
C GLN A 180 9.04 10.65 -33.39
N ARG A 181 8.73 11.38 -34.48
CA ARG A 181 9.61 11.41 -35.67
C ARG A 181 11.02 11.94 -35.36
N THR A 182 11.11 12.89 -34.43
CA THR A 182 12.36 13.51 -33.98
C THR A 182 12.28 13.76 -32.49
N TYR A 183 13.42 13.64 -31.81
CA TYR A 183 13.51 13.94 -30.38
C TYR A 183 13.10 15.39 -30.08
N GLU A 184 12.10 15.53 -29.21
CA GLU A 184 11.66 16.80 -28.65
C GLU A 184 12.11 16.92 -27.20
N LYS A 185 12.73 18.06 -26.85
CA LYS A 185 13.22 18.33 -25.49
C LYS A 185 12.10 18.34 -24.44
N PHE A 186 10.86 18.53 -24.87
CA PHE A 186 9.65 18.46 -24.05
C PHE A 186 9.65 17.22 -23.14
N TYR A 187 9.96 16.03 -23.68
CA TYR A 187 9.92 14.78 -22.91
C TYR A 187 11.01 14.71 -21.84
N GLY A 188 12.24 15.13 -22.17
CA GLY A 188 13.34 15.20 -21.21
C GLY A 188 13.07 16.18 -20.08
N LEU A 189 12.52 17.36 -20.39
CA LEU A 189 12.11 18.37 -19.41
C LEU A 189 10.96 17.88 -18.52
N LEU A 190 9.97 17.20 -19.11
CA LEU A 190 8.85 16.61 -18.39
C LEU A 190 9.36 15.57 -17.37
N ALA A 191 10.15 14.59 -17.83
CA ALA A 191 10.69 13.55 -16.95
C ALA A 191 11.63 14.14 -15.86
N GLN A 192 12.47 15.11 -16.21
CA GLN A 192 13.28 15.86 -15.25
C GLN A 192 12.41 16.52 -14.17
N ARG A 193 11.31 17.18 -14.57
CA ARG A 193 10.41 17.85 -13.64
C ARG A 193 9.79 16.87 -12.64
N PHE A 194 9.37 15.70 -13.09
CA PHE A 194 8.85 14.65 -12.22
C PHE A 194 9.90 14.14 -11.22
N CYS A 195 11.13 13.88 -11.66
CA CYS A 195 12.23 13.46 -10.79
C CYS A 195 12.57 14.51 -9.71
N GLN A 196 12.46 15.80 -10.06
CA GLN A 196 12.72 16.90 -9.12
C GLN A 196 11.60 17.11 -8.10
N ILE A 197 10.34 16.82 -8.47
CA ILE A 197 9.19 16.97 -7.58
C ILE A 197 9.13 15.83 -6.55
N ASN A 198 9.28 14.59 -7.01
CA ASN A 198 9.23 13.42 -6.13
C ASN A 198 10.30 12.39 -6.52
N LYS A 199 11.08 11.96 -5.54
CA LYS A 199 12.14 10.96 -5.70
C LYS A 199 11.59 9.57 -6.09
N THR A 200 10.31 9.29 -5.85
CA THR A 200 9.66 8.03 -6.25
C THR A 200 9.79 7.75 -7.75
N TYR A 201 9.92 8.78 -8.60
CA TYR A 201 10.05 8.60 -10.05
C TYR A 201 11.49 8.28 -10.51
N ILE A 202 12.51 8.49 -9.67
CA ILE A 202 13.91 8.31 -10.05
C ILE A 202 14.21 6.83 -10.29
N GLU A 203 13.89 5.96 -9.32
CA GLU A 203 14.15 4.52 -9.41
C GLU A 203 13.45 3.86 -10.62
N PRO A 204 12.17 4.15 -10.93
CA PRO A 204 11.53 3.72 -12.16
C PRO A 204 12.29 4.13 -13.42
N PHE A 205 12.71 5.39 -13.56
CA PHE A 205 13.49 5.81 -14.74
C PHE A 205 14.85 5.12 -14.84
N GLN A 206 15.51 4.85 -13.72
CA GLN A 206 16.75 4.09 -13.68
C GLN A 206 16.54 2.64 -14.12
N GLN A 207 15.45 2.00 -13.67
CA GLN A 207 15.11 0.65 -14.08
C GLN A 207 14.75 0.59 -15.57
N ILE A 208 13.95 1.55 -16.05
CA ILE A 208 13.61 1.68 -17.47
C ILE A 208 14.87 1.85 -18.32
N PHE A 209 15.87 2.62 -17.87
CA PHE A 209 17.16 2.71 -18.57
C PHE A 209 17.81 1.34 -18.73
N LYS A 210 17.88 0.55 -17.64
CA LYS A 210 18.48 -0.78 -17.64
C LYS A 210 17.77 -1.73 -18.61
N ASP A 211 16.44 -1.76 -18.53
CA ASP A 211 15.61 -2.64 -19.36
C ASP A 211 15.68 -2.23 -20.84
N THR A 212 15.69 -0.92 -21.11
CA THR A 212 15.80 -0.38 -22.47
C THR A 212 17.17 -0.68 -23.07
N TYR A 213 18.24 -0.57 -22.29
CA TYR A 213 19.59 -0.92 -22.76
C TYR A 213 19.71 -2.42 -23.06
N ALA A 214 19.20 -3.28 -22.17
CA ALA A 214 19.18 -4.74 -22.38
C ALA A 214 18.40 -5.14 -23.65
N THR A 215 17.31 -4.43 -23.95
CA THR A 215 16.44 -4.71 -25.11
C THR A 215 16.68 -3.80 -26.31
N THR A 216 17.78 -3.04 -26.35
CA THR A 216 18.07 -2.05 -27.39
C THR A 216 18.12 -2.63 -28.82
N HIS A 217 18.45 -3.92 -28.96
CA HIS A 217 18.46 -4.62 -30.25
C HIS A 217 17.06 -4.73 -30.91
N ARG A 218 15.98 -4.54 -30.14
CA ARG A 218 14.59 -4.57 -30.63
C ARG A 218 14.10 -3.21 -31.12
N LEU A 219 14.86 -2.14 -30.86
CA LEU A 219 14.51 -0.77 -31.25
C LEU A 219 15.00 -0.50 -32.68
N ASP A 220 14.16 0.16 -33.49
CA ASP A 220 14.58 0.68 -34.78
C ASP A 220 15.46 1.94 -34.60
N ALA A 221 16.06 2.40 -35.69
CA ALA A 221 17.02 3.49 -35.68
C ALA A 221 16.45 4.83 -35.16
N ASN A 222 15.16 5.11 -35.37
CA ASN A 222 14.54 6.36 -34.92
C ASN A 222 14.25 6.29 -33.43
N ARG A 223 13.60 5.21 -32.97
CA ARG A 223 13.33 4.99 -31.54
C ARG A 223 14.62 5.01 -30.74
N LEU A 224 15.65 4.30 -31.21
CA LEU A 224 16.95 4.25 -30.56
C LEU A 224 17.58 5.65 -30.42
N ARG A 225 17.47 6.51 -31.44
CA ARG A 225 17.96 7.89 -31.39
C ARG A 225 17.22 8.73 -30.34
N ASN A 226 15.89 8.68 -30.32
CA ASN A 226 15.09 9.49 -29.40
C ASN A 226 15.31 9.06 -27.95
N VAL A 227 15.26 7.75 -27.69
CA VAL A 227 15.48 7.17 -26.37
C VAL A 227 16.88 7.51 -25.85
N SER A 228 17.91 7.40 -26.69
CA SER A 228 19.29 7.77 -26.30
C SER A 228 19.37 9.24 -25.88
N LYS A 229 18.74 10.15 -26.65
CA LYS A 229 18.71 11.59 -26.34
C LYS A 229 17.90 11.91 -25.08
N PHE A 230 16.80 11.18 -24.85
CA PHE A 230 15.98 11.30 -23.65
C PHE A 230 16.80 10.97 -22.39
N PHE A 231 17.51 9.84 -22.38
CA PHE A 231 18.34 9.47 -21.23
C PHE A 231 19.59 10.34 -21.09
N ALA A 232 20.17 10.83 -22.19
CA ALA A 232 21.22 11.85 -22.10
C ALA A 232 20.70 13.10 -21.36
N HIS A 233 19.46 13.52 -21.63
CA HIS A 233 18.84 14.64 -20.93
C HIS A 233 18.72 14.42 -19.43
N LEU A 234 18.24 13.24 -19.02
CA LEU A 234 18.12 12.91 -17.60
C LEU A 234 19.47 12.84 -16.88
N LEU A 235 20.52 12.36 -17.55
CA LEU A 235 21.87 12.27 -17.00
C LEU A 235 22.55 13.63 -16.87
N PHE A 236 22.53 14.49 -17.90
CA PHE A 236 23.20 15.79 -17.80
C PHE A 236 22.50 16.77 -16.86
N THR A 237 21.20 16.57 -16.62
CA THR A 237 20.41 17.38 -15.67
C THR A 237 20.44 16.83 -14.24
N ASP A 238 21.18 15.75 -14.00
CA ASP A 238 21.25 15.03 -12.72
C ASP A 238 19.85 14.63 -12.18
N ALA A 239 18.91 14.33 -13.09
CA ALA A 239 17.58 13.83 -12.74
C ALA A 239 17.58 12.34 -12.36
N ILE A 240 18.48 11.57 -12.99
CA ILE A 240 18.82 10.19 -12.60
C ILE A 240 20.31 10.11 -12.29
N GLY A 241 20.67 9.21 -11.37
CA GLY A 241 22.06 8.97 -11.04
C GLY A 241 22.85 8.30 -12.16
N TRP A 242 24.15 8.56 -12.21
CA TRP A 242 25.08 8.06 -13.24
C TRP A 242 25.44 6.57 -13.06
N GLU A 243 25.10 5.99 -11.91
CA GLU A 243 25.24 4.55 -11.62
C GLU A 243 24.50 3.65 -12.61
N VAL A 244 23.51 4.18 -13.34
CA VAL A 244 22.81 3.43 -14.40
C VAL A 244 23.74 3.00 -15.53
N LEU A 245 24.88 3.67 -15.72
CA LEU A 245 25.86 3.34 -16.75
C LEU A 245 26.67 2.07 -16.43
N ASP A 246 26.63 1.56 -15.20
CA ASP A 246 27.38 0.36 -14.77
C ASP A 246 27.01 -0.91 -15.57
N ILE A 247 25.78 -0.98 -16.07
CA ILE A 247 25.33 -2.10 -16.92
C ILE A 247 26.04 -2.15 -18.28
N MET A 248 26.68 -1.05 -18.70
CA MET A 248 27.22 -0.87 -20.04
C MET A 248 28.61 -1.49 -20.14
N LYS A 249 28.66 -2.72 -20.64
CA LYS A 249 29.92 -3.42 -20.90
C LYS A 249 30.44 -3.08 -22.30
N LEU A 250 31.69 -2.62 -22.38
CA LEU A 250 32.35 -2.26 -23.64
C LEU A 250 33.29 -3.38 -24.10
N ASN A 251 32.74 -4.53 -24.50
CA ASN A 251 33.49 -5.68 -25.01
C ASN A 251 32.83 -6.29 -26.27
N GLU A 252 33.49 -7.20 -26.97
CA GLU A 252 32.92 -7.76 -28.21
C GLU A 252 31.77 -8.74 -27.97
N GLU A 253 31.75 -9.42 -26.82
CA GLU A 253 30.80 -10.49 -26.51
C GLU A 253 29.45 -9.97 -26.00
N ASP A 254 29.44 -8.95 -25.13
CA ASP A 254 28.25 -8.39 -24.51
C ASP A 254 27.66 -7.20 -25.30
N THR A 255 28.40 -6.61 -26.25
CA THR A 255 27.92 -5.43 -27.02
C THR A 255 27.48 -5.78 -28.44
N ASN A 256 26.20 -5.58 -28.75
CA ASN A 256 25.68 -5.69 -30.12
C ASN A 256 25.80 -4.36 -30.91
N SER A 257 25.49 -4.39 -32.21
CA SER A 257 25.55 -3.21 -33.09
C SER A 257 24.62 -2.08 -32.63
N SER A 258 23.39 -2.38 -32.23
CA SER A 258 22.42 -1.40 -31.72
C SER A 258 22.88 -0.76 -30.41
N SER A 259 23.41 -1.55 -29.46
CA SER A 259 24.00 -1.07 -28.21
C SER A 259 25.16 -0.12 -28.48
N ARG A 260 26.04 -0.42 -29.45
CA ARG A 260 27.12 0.51 -29.86
C ARG A 260 26.58 1.83 -30.42
N ILE A 261 25.51 1.80 -31.20
CA ILE A 261 24.85 3.01 -31.72
C ILE A 261 24.21 3.80 -30.58
N PHE A 262 23.58 3.13 -29.61
CA PHE A 262 22.97 3.75 -28.44
C PHE A 262 24.02 4.49 -27.61
N ILE A 263 25.10 3.80 -27.25
CA ILE A 263 26.26 4.38 -26.53
C ILE A 263 26.77 5.61 -27.29
N LYS A 264 26.97 5.49 -28.61
CA LYS A 264 27.47 6.57 -29.44
C LYS A 264 26.55 7.80 -29.37
N ILE A 265 25.24 7.64 -29.56
CA ILE A 265 24.30 8.76 -29.56
C ILE A 265 24.20 9.38 -28.16
N LEU A 266 24.13 8.55 -27.12
CA LEU A 266 24.07 8.99 -25.72
C LEU A 266 25.25 9.91 -25.38
N PHE A 267 26.49 9.47 -25.62
CA PHE A 267 27.69 10.25 -25.31
C PHE A 267 27.89 11.44 -26.24
N GLN A 268 27.44 11.37 -27.50
CA GLN A 268 27.44 12.54 -28.39
C GLN A 268 26.55 13.65 -27.82
N GLU A 269 25.33 13.30 -27.40
CA GLU A 269 24.39 14.26 -26.81
C GLU A 269 24.92 14.82 -25.46
N LEU A 270 25.45 13.97 -24.59
CA LEU A 270 26.07 14.41 -23.32
C LEU A 270 27.23 15.36 -23.55
N ALA A 271 28.09 15.08 -24.54
CA ALA A 271 29.22 15.94 -24.88
C ALA A 271 28.76 17.29 -25.45
N GLU A 272 27.65 17.33 -26.20
CA GLU A 272 27.07 18.57 -26.71
C GLU A 272 26.51 19.46 -25.59
N TYR A 273 25.84 18.89 -24.57
CA TYR A 273 25.27 19.67 -23.47
C TYR A 273 26.28 20.07 -22.38
N MET A 274 27.12 19.12 -21.94
CA MET A 274 28.04 19.35 -20.82
C MET A 274 29.37 19.95 -21.27
N GLY A 275 29.75 19.72 -22.52
CA GLY A 275 31.10 19.95 -23.03
C GLY A 275 32.08 18.86 -22.58
N MET A 276 33.12 18.64 -23.38
CA MET A 276 34.07 17.54 -23.19
C MET A 276 34.82 17.58 -21.84
N GLY A 277 35.14 18.78 -21.35
CA GLY A 277 35.88 18.95 -20.09
C GLY A 277 35.07 18.50 -18.87
N LYS A 278 33.82 18.96 -18.75
CA LYS A 278 32.94 18.58 -17.63
C LYS A 278 32.52 17.12 -17.70
N LEU A 279 32.24 16.61 -18.90
CA LEU A 279 31.92 15.21 -19.10
C LEU A 279 33.08 14.30 -18.64
N ASN A 280 34.32 14.63 -19.02
CA ASN A 280 35.49 13.87 -18.59
C ASN A 280 35.74 13.95 -17.08
N ALA A 281 35.45 15.10 -16.45
CA ALA A 281 35.54 15.22 -14.99
C ALA A 281 34.49 14.33 -14.31
N ARG A 282 33.23 14.40 -14.75
CA ARG A 282 32.13 13.58 -14.20
C ARG A 282 32.35 12.08 -14.37
N LEU A 283 32.92 11.64 -15.48
CA LEU A 283 33.25 10.22 -15.70
C LEU A 283 34.43 9.71 -14.87
N LYS A 284 35.19 10.61 -14.25
CA LYS A 284 36.36 10.29 -13.42
C LYS A 284 36.14 10.55 -11.93
N ASP A 285 35.02 11.18 -11.56
CA ASP A 285 34.58 11.25 -10.18
C ASP A 285 34.25 9.81 -9.75
N GLU A 286 35.02 9.28 -8.78
CA GLU A 286 34.72 8.04 -8.06
C GLU A 286 33.58 8.24 -7.06
#